data_AF-A0A6S6TVP4-F1
#
_entry.id   AF-A0A6S6TVP4-F1
#
_cell.length_a   1.000
_cell.length_b   1.000
_cell.length_c   1.000
_cell.angle_alpha   90.00
_cell.angle_beta   90.00
_cell.angle_gamma   90.00
#
_symmetry.space_group_name_H-M   'P 1'
#
loop_
_entity.id
_entity.type
_entity.pdbx_description
1 polymer ?
#
loop_
_entity_poly.entity_id
_entity_poly.type
_entity_poly.pdbx_seq_one_letter_code
_entity_poly.pdbx_strand_id
1 'polypeptide(L)' 'MLVSVNYKKELYSLPIEIVNQLVTYAQETKQKKSHVVAEAINAYIKEQQKKKLAQEAKTLIGMIHANTPNIQDIKAHKYD' A
#
# COMPACT_ATOMS: atom_id res chain seq x y z
N MET A 1 -27.76 -7.04 -15.16
CA MET A 1 -26.70 -6.38 -15.95
C MET A 1 -25.39 -7.11 -15.69
N LEU A 2 -24.85 -7.82 -16.69
CA LEU A 2 -23.50 -8.39 -16.61
C LEU A 2 -22.51 -7.28 -16.93
N VAL A 3 -21.78 -6.81 -15.93
CA VAL A 3 -20.71 -5.82 -16.14
C VAL A 3 -19.60 -6.52 -16.92
N SER A 4 -19.52 -6.23 -18.21
CA SER A 4 -18.43 -6.68 -19.06
C SER A 4 -17.17 -5.91 -18.65
N VAL A 5 -16.38 -6.50 -17.74
CA VAL A 5 -15.09 -5.91 -17.36
C VAL A 5 -14.15 -6.08 -18.55
N ASN A 6 -13.95 -5.00 -19.29
CA ASN A 6 -13.02 -4.97 -20.42
C ASN A 6 -11.59 -4.91 -19.86
N TYR A 7 -11.03 -6.06 -19.52
CA TYR A 7 -9.64 -6.16 -19.08
C TYR A 7 -8.74 -5.87 -20.27
N LYS A 8 -8.29 -4.62 -20.41
CA LYS A 8 -7.23 -4.27 -21.34
C LYS A 8 -5.96 -4.97 -20.87
N LYS A 9 -5.57 -6.04 -21.58
CA LYS A 9 -4.40 -6.84 -21.23
C LYS A 9 -3.15 -6.07 -21.62
N GLU A 10 -2.64 -5.27 -20.70
CA GLU A 10 -1.37 -4.57 -20.88
C GLU A 10 -0.20 -5.54 -20.68
N LEU A 11 0.70 -5.57 -21.66
CA LEU A 11 1.89 -6.41 -21.63
C LEU A 11 3.05 -5.58 -21.10
N TYR A 12 3.65 -6.08 -20.02
CA TYR A 12 4.82 -5.49 -19.40
C TYR A 12 6.01 -6.41 -19.60
N SER A 13 7.12 -5.86 -20.09
CA SER A 13 8.39 -6.56 -20.21
C SER A 13 9.23 -6.34 -18.96
N LEU A 14 9.82 -7.42 -18.44
CA LEU A 14 10.80 -7.37 -17.36
C LEU A 14 12.21 -7.63 -17.93
N PRO A 15 13.27 -7.11 -17.27
CA PRO A 15 14.64 -7.47 -17.61
C PRO A 15 14.85 -8.99 -17.55
N ILE A 16 15.68 -9.51 -18.45
CA ILE A 16 15.86 -10.96 -18.62
C ILE A 16 16.43 -11.62 -17.36
N GLU A 17 17.29 -10.92 -16.62
CA GLU A 17 17.86 -11.38 -15.36
C GLU A 17 16.77 -11.63 -14.31
N ILE A 18 15.79 -10.72 -14.23
CA ILE A 18 14.66 -10.83 -13.30
C ILE A 18 13.75 -11.99 -13.71
N VAL A 19 13.50 -12.16 -15.01
CA VAL A 19 12.73 -13.30 -15.52
C VAL A 19 13.41 -14.61 -15.15
N ASN A 20 14.73 -14.72 -15.31
CA ASN A 20 15.48 -15.91 -14.96
C ASN A 20 15.39 -16.22 -13.45
N GLN A 21 15.57 -15.22 -12.59
CA GLN A 21 15.42 -15.37 -11.14
C GLN A 21 14.01 -15.85 -10.75
N LEU A 22 12.96 -15.28 -11.36
CA LEU A 22 11.58 -15.72 -11.12
C LEU A 22 11.34 -17.16 -11.56
N VAL A 23 11.95 -17.59 -12.67
CA VAL A 23 11.86 -18.97 -13.15
C VAL A 23 12.54 -19.92 -12.19
N THR A 24 13.77 -19.61 -11.76
CA THR A 24 14.52 -20.41 -10.78
C THR A 24 13.73 -20.53 -9.47
N TYR A 25 13.25 -19.42 -8.93
CA TYR A 25 12.45 -19.41 -7.70
C TYR A 25 11.19 -20.28 -7.82
N ALA A 26 10.44 -20.15 -8.93
CA ALA A 26 9.24 -20.95 -9.15
C ALA A 26 9.54 -22.46 -9.25
N GLN A 27 10.69 -22.83 -9.80
CA GLN A 27 11.14 -24.23 -9.85
C GLN A 27 11.50 -24.76 -8.46
N GLU A 28 12.27 -23.99 -7.67
CA GLU A 28 12.68 -24.35 -6.31
C GLU A 28 11.47 -24.51 -5.37
N THR A 29 10.49 -23.60 -5.46
CA THR A 29 9.29 -23.64 -4.63
C THR A 29 8.20 -24.57 -5.18
N LYS A 30 8.41 -25.17 -6.35
CA LYS A 30 7.42 -26.00 -7.07
C LYS A 30 6.10 -25.28 -7.31
N GLN A 31 6.14 -23.96 -7.45
CA GLN A 31 4.97 -23.12 -7.71
C GLN A 31 4.87 -22.76 -9.20
N LYS A 32 3.66 -22.43 -9.66
CA LYS A 32 3.48 -21.91 -11.02
C LYS A 32 4.03 -20.48 -11.09
N LYS A 33 4.76 -20.14 -12.16
CA LYS A 33 5.29 -18.78 -12.39
C LYS A 33 4.21 -17.69 -12.23
N SER A 34 3.01 -17.94 -12.76
CA SER A 34 1.87 -17.03 -12.64
C SER A 34 1.41 -16.83 -11.19
N HIS A 35 1.51 -17.85 -10.34
CA HIS A 35 1.17 -17.76 -8.93
C HIS A 35 2.18 -16.88 -8.19
N VAL A 36 3.48 -17.13 -8.39
CA VAL A 36 4.56 -16.32 -7.81
C VAL A 36 4.42 -14.85 -8.17
N VAL A 37 4.17 -14.54 -9.45
CA VAL A 37 3.98 -13.16 -9.92
C VAL A 37 2.73 -12.53 -9.29
N ALA A 38 1.61 -13.28 -9.21
CA ALA A 38 0.39 -12.77 -8.59
C ALA A 38 0.56 -12.49 -7.09
N GLU A 39 1.27 -13.36 -6.36
CA GLU A 39 1.60 -13.15 -4.95
C GLU A 39 2.49 -11.93 -4.75
N ALA A 40 3.53 -11.76 -5.59
CA ALA A 40 4.41 -10.61 -5.54
C ALA A 40 3.65 -9.29 -5.77
N ILE A 41 2.75 -9.25 -6.77
CA ILE A 41 1.90 -8.07 -7.03
C ILE A 41 0.98 -7.79 -5.84
N ASN A 42 0.34 -8.83 -5.29
CA ASN A 42 -0.54 -8.68 -4.13
C ASN A 42 0.22 -8.17 -2.89
N ALA A 43 1.42 -8.69 -2.64
CA ALA A 43 2.27 -8.24 -1.55
C ALA A 43 2.64 -6.76 -1.70
N TYR A 44 3.03 -6.36 -2.91
CA TYR A 44 3.33 -4.96 -3.22
C TYR A 44 2.12 -4.04 -3.00
N ILE A 45 0.94 -4.42 -3.51
CA ILE A 45 -0.29 -3.64 -3.33
C ILE A 45 -0.62 -3.46 -1.85
N LYS A 46 -0.54 -4.53 -1.06
CA LYS A 46 -0.79 -4.47 0.39
C LYS A 46 0.18 -3.54 1.10
N GLU A 47 1.46 -3.58 0.73
CA GLU A 47 2.46 -2.69 1.31
C GLU A 47 2.19 -1.22 0.97
N GLN A 48 1.83 -0.91 -0.28
CA GLN A 48 1.48 0.45 -0.69
C GLN A 48 0.22 0.96 0.03
N GLN A 49 -0.80 0.11 0.17
CA GLN A 49 -2.01 0.45 0.94
C GLN A 49 -1.67 0.73 2.41
N LYS A 50 -0.81 -0.09 3.03
CA LYS A 50 -0.34 0.13 4.41
C LYS A 50 0.39 1.46 4.55
N LYS A 51 1.28 1.80 3.61
CA LYS A 51 2.00 3.09 3.58
C LYS A 51 1.04 4.27 3.45
N LYS A 52 0.03 4.15 2.57
CA LYS A 52 -1.01 5.17 2.39
C LYS A 52 -1.81 5.40 3.68
N LEU A 53 -2.28 4.32 4.30
CA LEU A 53 -3.02 4.39 5.56
C LEU A 53 -2.19 4.99 6.69
N ALA A 54 -0.90 4.62 6.78
CA ALA A 54 0.02 5.19 7.77
C ALA A 54 0.21 6.70 7.56
N GLN A 55 0.28 7.16 6.32
CA GLN A 55 0.38 8.58 5.99
C GLN A 55 -0.92 9.32 6.34
N GLU A 56 -2.09 8.76 6.00
CA GLU A 56 -3.40 9.33 6.34
C GLU A 56 -3.58 9.44 7.86
N ALA A 57 -3.19 8.42 8.61
CA ALA A 57 -3.24 8.44 10.08
C ALA A 57 -2.34 9.54 10.68
N LYS A 58 -1.13 9.73 10.16
CA LYS A 58 -0.24 10.83 10.59
C LYS A 58 -0.88 12.19 10.33
N THR A 59 -1.49 12.37 9.16
CA THR A 59 -2.19 13.61 8.81
C THR A 59 -3.35 13.88 9.75
N LEU A 60 -4.17 12.85 10.05
CA LEU A 60 -5.32 12.98 10.96
C LEU A 60 -4.88 13.36 12.39
N ILE A 61 -3.84 12.71 12.91
CA ILE A 61 -3.27 13.03 14.23
C ILE A 61 -2.71 14.45 14.26
N GLY A 62 -2.05 14.88 13.19
CA GLY A 62 -1.57 16.26 13.04
C GLY A 62 -2.70 17.28 13.06
N MET A 63 -3.81 17.01 12.36
CA MET A 63 -5.00 17.87 12.37
C MET A 63 -5.67 17.92 13.75
N ILE A 64 -5.76 16.79 14.44
CA ILE A 64 -6.31 16.75 15.81
C ILE A 64 -5.41 17.58 16.73
N HIS A 65 -4.09 17.37 16.74
CA HIS A 65 -3.19 18.17 17.57
C HIS A 65 -3.21 19.67 17.24
N ALA A 66 -3.34 20.05 15.97
CA ALA A 66 -3.44 21.45 15.58
C ALA A 66 -4.75 22.12 16.04
N ASN A 67 -5.85 21.34 16.12
CA ASN A 67 -7.18 21.85 16.47
C ASN A 67 -7.61 21.56 17.91
N THR A 68 -6.77 20.88 18.70
CA THR A 68 -7.06 20.66 20.12
C THR A 68 -6.46 21.81 20.91
N PRO A 69 -7.26 22.72 21.49
CA PRO A 69 -6.73 23.81 22.29
C PRO A 69 -5.92 23.22 23.45
N ASN A 70 -4.73 23.78 23.68
CA ASN A 70 -3.86 23.35 24.75
C ASN A 70 -4.59 23.59 26.08
N ILE A 71 -4.73 22.55 26.90
CA ILE A 71 -5.39 22.62 28.21
C ILE A 71 -4.73 23.65 29.13
N GLN A 72 -3.45 23.96 28.90
CA GLN A 72 -2.76 25.03 29.62
C GLN A 72 -3.25 26.43 29.22
N ASP A 73 -3.52 26.67 27.93
CA ASP A 73 -4.07 27.93 27.43
C ASP A 73 -5.51 28.14 27.88
N ILE A 74 -6.31 27.07 27.93
CA ILE A 74 -7.70 27.12 28.44
C ILE A 74 -7.73 27.45 29.94
N LYS A 75 -6.75 26.97 30.71
CA LYS A 75 -6.66 27.25 32.15
C LYS A 75 -6.19 28.66 32.45
N ALA A 76 -5.33 29.25 31.61
CA ALA A 76 -4.86 30.62 31.77
C ALA A 76 -5.98 31.66 31.57
N HIS A 77 -6.90 31.42 30.62
CA HIS A 77 -8.01 32.35 30.32
C HIS A 77 -9.25 32.18 31.20
N LYS A 78 -9.22 31.30 32.22
CA LYS A 78 -10.37 31.06 33.11
C LYS A 78 -10.31 31.85 34.42
N TYR A 79 -9.24 32.62 34.63
CA TYR A 79 -8.98 33.39 35.85
C TYR A 79 -8.83 34.91 35.60
N ASP A 80 -9.17 35.40 34.40
CA ASP A 80 -9.39 36.83 34.12
C ASP A 80 -10.89 37.18 34.20
#